data_AF-A0A4Q0HBN1-F1
#
_entry.id   AF-A0A4Q0HBN1-F1
#
_cell.length_a   1.000
_cell.length_b   1.000
_cell.length_c   1.000
_cell.angle_alpha   90.00
_cell.angle_beta   90.00
_cell.angle_gamma   90.00
#
_symmetry.space_group_name_H-M   'P 1'
#
loop_
_entity.id
_entity.type
_entity.pdbx_description
1 polymer ?
#
loop_
_entity_poly.entity_id
_entity_poly.type
_entity_poly.pdbx_seq_one_letter_code
_entity_poly.pdbx_strand_id
1 'polypeptide(L)'
;VVGQVVRWPAPTIDEDQGGHIEPDVDATVRFPLQGSWPKDGYIEVIFRVSSADNTIEHRIGREVDDIPPTAGGDLLFTVYPDELRRFDGHLTDVFYAHTRPGGRPQESLRLQIVVGQIKRTMPKPIVDKAISGQLNPDDVGAYATVFAPFGETLRGDWIRMYWLGRGARTEVPVEVAVNGATTAHDIEKYYVENNLDESVTVF
;
A
#
# COMPACT_ATOMS: atom_id res chain seq x y z
N VAL A 1 0.58 -25.89 -28.89
CA VAL A 1 0.65 -24.42 -29.12
C VAL A 1 0.57 -23.76 -27.75
N VAL A 2 1.67 -23.20 -27.26
CA VAL A 2 1.67 -22.43 -26.00
C VAL A 2 1.27 -21.01 -26.36
N GLY A 3 0.04 -20.61 -26.03
CA GLY A 3 -0.49 -19.28 -26.34
C GLY A 3 0.21 -18.21 -25.50
N GLN A 4 0.66 -17.13 -26.13
CA GLN A 4 1.11 -15.94 -25.42
C GLN A 4 -0.01 -15.47 -24.47
N VAL A 5 0.29 -15.39 -23.18
CA VAL A 5 -0.59 -14.74 -22.20
C VAL A 5 -0.60 -13.26 -22.54
N VAL A 6 -1.65 -12.79 -23.21
CA VAL A 6 -1.87 -11.36 -23.43
C VAL A 6 -2.17 -10.73 -22.08
N ARG A 7 -1.24 -9.93 -21.56
CA ARG A 7 -1.45 -9.18 -20.32
C ARG A 7 -2.14 -7.87 -20.66
N TRP A 8 -3.35 -7.66 -20.14
CA TRP A 8 -4.11 -6.44 -20.44
C TRP A 8 -3.50 -5.23 -19.72
N PRO A 9 -3.59 -4.02 -20.30
CA PRO A 9 -3.06 -2.80 -19.69
C PRO A 9 -3.73 -2.52 -18.34
N ALA A 10 -3.07 -1.70 -17.51
CA ALA A 10 -3.69 -1.23 -16.28
C ALA A 10 -4.88 -0.33 -16.62
N PRO A 11 -5.91 -0.27 -15.77
CA PRO A 11 -6.94 0.74 -15.93
C PRO A 11 -6.39 2.14 -15.70
N THR A 12 -7.18 3.14 -16.05
CA THR A 12 -7.02 4.54 -15.65
C THR A 12 -8.20 4.94 -14.78
N ILE A 13 -8.05 6.00 -13.98
CA ILE A 13 -9.15 6.62 -13.23
C ILE A 13 -9.22 8.08 -13.68
N ASP A 14 -10.38 8.55 -14.09
CA ASP A 14 -10.53 9.89 -14.66
C ASP A 14 -10.22 10.99 -13.63
N GLU A 15 -10.48 10.72 -12.35
CA GLU A 15 -10.24 11.63 -11.22
C GLU A 15 -8.82 11.51 -10.64
N ASP A 16 -7.96 10.63 -11.19
CA ASP A 16 -6.58 10.48 -10.76
C ASP A 16 -5.73 11.73 -11.07
N GLN A 17 -5.15 12.30 -10.01
CA GLN A 17 -4.27 13.46 -10.05
C GLN A 17 -2.80 13.04 -9.85
N GLY A 18 -2.30 12.20 -10.76
CA GLY A 18 -0.90 11.78 -10.76
C GLY A 18 -0.55 10.73 -9.70
N GLY A 19 -1.44 9.76 -9.50
CA GLY A 19 -1.33 8.68 -8.52
C GLY A 19 -2.11 8.94 -7.23
N HIS A 20 -3.05 9.88 -7.22
CA HIS A 20 -3.80 10.31 -6.04
C HIS A 20 -5.26 10.61 -6.40
N ILE A 21 -6.19 10.09 -5.61
CA ILE A 21 -7.62 10.41 -5.70
C ILE A 21 -8.17 10.79 -4.33
N GLU A 22 -9.08 11.75 -4.29
CA GLU A 22 -9.81 12.10 -3.06
C GLU A 22 -10.85 11.02 -2.71
N PRO A 23 -11.13 10.75 -1.43
CA PRO A 23 -12.03 9.67 -1.04
C PRO A 23 -13.52 10.01 -1.23
N ASP A 24 -13.84 11.30 -1.42
CA ASP A 24 -15.21 11.84 -1.49
C ASP A 24 -15.71 12.06 -2.93
N VAL A 25 -14.96 11.62 -3.94
CA VAL A 25 -15.37 11.71 -5.35
C VAL A 25 -15.85 10.37 -5.89
N ASP A 26 -16.61 10.41 -6.97
CA ASP A 26 -16.84 9.22 -7.80
C ASP A 26 -15.51 8.85 -8.46
N ALA A 27 -15.08 7.58 -8.37
CA ALA A 27 -13.90 7.10 -9.10
C ALA A 27 -14.35 6.37 -10.36
N THR A 28 -14.15 7.00 -11.52
CA THR A 28 -14.49 6.49 -12.84
C THR A 28 -13.32 5.70 -13.42
N VAL A 29 -13.38 4.38 -13.28
CA VAL A 29 -12.38 3.46 -13.81
C VAL A 29 -12.63 3.22 -15.30
N ARG A 30 -11.61 3.44 -16.11
CA ARG A 30 -11.64 3.32 -17.57
C ARG A 30 -10.59 2.35 -18.09
N PHE A 31 -11.00 1.45 -18.98
CA PHE A 31 -10.10 0.52 -19.69
C PHE A 31 -10.71 0.04 -21.02
N PRO A 32 -9.88 -0.34 -22.00
CA PRO A 32 -10.35 -0.69 -23.34
C PRO A 32 -11.08 -2.04 -23.37
N LEU A 33 -12.24 -2.07 -24.05
CA LEU A 33 -12.94 -3.31 -24.38
C LEU A 33 -12.05 -4.18 -25.28
N GLN A 34 -11.82 -5.42 -24.88
CA GLN A 34 -11.04 -6.36 -25.69
C GLN A 34 -11.96 -7.13 -26.64
N GLY A 35 -11.69 -7.08 -27.95
CA GLY A 35 -12.49 -7.80 -28.95
C GLY A 35 -12.50 -9.33 -28.80
N SER A 36 -11.67 -9.89 -27.92
CA SER A 36 -11.64 -11.32 -27.59
C SER A 36 -12.58 -11.74 -26.45
N TRP A 37 -13.24 -10.77 -25.81
CA TRP A 37 -14.15 -11.05 -24.71
C TRP A 37 -15.53 -11.48 -25.23
N PRO A 38 -16.05 -12.65 -24.82
CA PRO A 38 -17.39 -13.06 -25.16
C PRO A 38 -18.42 -12.14 -24.45
N LYS A 39 -19.59 -11.99 -25.06
CA LYS A 39 -20.65 -11.09 -24.57
C LYS A 39 -21.16 -11.47 -23.18
N ASP A 40 -21.26 -12.77 -22.92
CA ASP A 40 -21.64 -13.38 -21.64
C ASP A 40 -20.43 -13.57 -20.69
N GLY A 41 -19.27 -12.99 -21.03
CA GLY A 41 -18.13 -12.90 -20.12
C GLY A 41 -18.42 -11.93 -18.98
N TYR A 42 -17.83 -12.16 -17.81
CA TYR A 42 -17.99 -11.29 -16.65
C TYR A 42 -16.75 -10.44 -16.43
N ILE A 43 -16.94 -9.14 -16.25
CA ILE A 43 -15.88 -8.17 -15.94
C ILE A 43 -16.03 -7.73 -14.49
N GLU A 44 -14.92 -7.71 -13.76
CA GLU A 44 -14.83 -7.13 -12.42
C GLU A 44 -13.77 -6.04 -12.40
N VAL A 45 -14.06 -4.92 -11.76
CA VAL A 45 -13.08 -3.93 -11.30
C VAL A 45 -12.83 -4.16 -9.83
N ILE A 46 -11.57 -4.21 -9.44
CA ILE A 46 -11.11 -4.54 -8.10
C ILE A 46 -10.24 -3.40 -7.58
N PHE A 47 -10.61 -2.88 -6.41
CA PHE A 47 -9.77 -2.02 -5.58
C PHE A 47 -9.30 -2.86 -4.40
N ARG A 48 -7.99 -2.87 -4.13
CA ARG A 48 -7.40 -3.64 -3.03
C ARG A 48 -6.26 -2.88 -2.39
N VAL A 49 -6.26 -2.74 -1.06
CA VAL A 49 -5.13 -2.16 -0.34
C VAL A 49 -3.86 -2.99 -0.60
N SER A 50 -2.75 -2.32 -0.94
CA SER A 50 -1.50 -2.98 -1.36
C SER A 50 -0.67 -3.54 -0.19
N SER A 51 -1.14 -3.41 1.06
CA SER A 51 -0.43 -3.91 2.26
C SER A 51 -0.68 -5.40 2.50
N ALA A 52 0.32 -6.11 3.02
CA ALA A 52 0.19 -7.50 3.44
C ALA A 52 -0.67 -7.68 4.70
N ASP A 53 -0.76 -6.65 5.53
CA ASP A 53 -1.38 -6.71 6.86
C ASP A 53 -2.85 -6.26 6.86
N ASN A 54 -3.33 -5.64 5.77
CA ASN A 54 -4.68 -5.12 5.68
C ASN A 54 -5.34 -5.52 4.34
N THR A 55 -6.40 -6.32 4.42
CA THR A 55 -7.15 -6.80 3.25
C THR A 55 -8.46 -6.04 3.11
N ILE A 56 -8.38 -4.74 2.82
CA ILE A 56 -9.56 -4.00 2.34
C ILE A 56 -9.65 -4.23 0.83
N GLU A 57 -10.77 -4.79 0.40
CA GLU A 57 -11.06 -5.04 -1.01
C GLU A 57 -12.50 -4.61 -1.31
N HIS A 58 -12.69 -4.08 -2.52
CA HIS A 58 -13.98 -3.81 -3.13
C HIS A 58 -13.97 -4.35 -4.56
N ARG A 59 -15.06 -5.01 -4.95
CA ARG A 59 -15.27 -5.55 -6.29
C ARG A 59 -16.60 -5.08 -6.82
N ILE A 60 -16.59 -4.60 -8.05
CA ILE A 60 -17.81 -4.30 -8.80
C ILE A 60 -17.70 -4.99 -10.15
N GLY A 61 -18.75 -5.75 -10.53
CA GLY A 61 -18.71 -6.51 -11.77
C GLY A 61 -20.04 -6.59 -12.50
N ARG A 62 -19.96 -6.78 -13.81
CA ARG A 62 -21.08 -6.87 -14.76
C ARG A 62 -20.71 -7.74 -15.96
N GLU A 63 -21.69 -8.26 -16.67
CA GLU A 63 -21.46 -8.94 -17.94
C GLU A 63 -20.96 -7.95 -19.01
N VAL A 64 -20.22 -8.44 -20.01
CA VAL A 64 -19.60 -7.58 -21.04
C VAL A 64 -20.65 -6.85 -21.87
N ASP A 65 -21.76 -7.49 -22.23
CA ASP A 65 -22.83 -6.88 -23.01
C ASP A 65 -23.73 -5.92 -22.21
N ASP A 66 -23.66 -5.99 -20.89
CA ASP A 66 -24.33 -5.12 -19.94
C ASP A 66 -23.67 -3.72 -19.82
N ILE A 67 -22.44 -3.58 -20.35
CA ILE A 67 -21.64 -2.37 -20.27
C ILE A 67 -21.53 -1.76 -21.68
N PRO A 68 -22.29 -0.70 -21.98
CA PRO A 68 -22.16 -0.05 -23.27
C PRO A 68 -20.77 0.62 -23.37
N PRO A 69 -19.95 0.28 -24.39
CA PRO A 69 -18.67 0.93 -24.56
C PRO A 69 -18.84 2.40 -24.94
N THR A 70 -17.87 3.23 -24.55
CA THR A 70 -17.79 4.63 -25.00
C THR A 70 -17.58 4.70 -26.51
N ALA A 71 -17.72 5.90 -27.09
CA ALA A 71 -17.37 6.13 -28.50
C ALA A 71 -15.90 5.78 -28.82
N GLY A 72 -15.01 5.80 -27.81
CA GLY A 72 -13.61 5.38 -27.92
C GLY A 72 -13.38 3.87 -27.77
N GLY A 73 -14.43 3.10 -27.44
CA GLY A 73 -14.33 1.65 -27.21
C GLY A 73 -13.91 1.26 -25.80
N ASP A 74 -13.99 2.17 -24.83
CA ASP A 74 -13.65 1.88 -23.44
C ASP A 74 -14.87 1.42 -22.64
N LEU A 75 -14.64 0.60 -21.62
CA LEU A 75 -15.60 0.29 -20.57
C LEU A 75 -15.39 1.23 -19.39
N LEU A 76 -16.49 1.63 -18.76
CA LEU A 76 -16.48 2.51 -17.58
C LEU A 76 -17.15 1.80 -16.40
N PHE A 77 -16.51 1.89 -15.23
CA PHE A 77 -17.06 1.48 -13.95
C PHE A 77 -16.91 2.63 -12.97
N THR A 78 -17.96 2.91 -12.19
CA THR A 78 -17.92 3.93 -11.14
C THR A 78 -17.87 3.26 -9.77
N VAL A 79 -16.86 3.60 -8.98
CA VAL A 79 -16.82 3.31 -7.54
C VAL A 79 -17.26 4.57 -6.80
N TYR A 80 -18.39 4.49 -6.12
CA TYR A 80 -18.99 5.63 -5.44
C TYR A 80 -18.29 5.94 -4.11
N PRO A 81 -18.38 7.19 -3.60
CA PRO A 81 -17.72 7.64 -2.38
C PRO A 81 -17.93 6.73 -1.16
N ASP A 82 -19.12 6.15 -1.00
CA ASP A 82 -19.42 5.27 0.14
C ASP A 82 -18.53 4.02 0.17
N GLU A 83 -18.11 3.53 -0.99
CA GLU A 83 -17.15 2.43 -1.11
C GLU A 83 -15.71 2.94 -1.15
N LEU A 84 -15.46 4.05 -1.84
CA LEU A 84 -14.12 4.60 -2.02
C LEU A 84 -13.48 5.05 -0.70
N ARG A 85 -14.25 5.63 0.23
CA ARG A 85 -13.79 6.04 1.57
C ARG A 85 -13.15 4.92 2.37
N ARG A 86 -13.48 3.66 2.09
CA ARG A 86 -12.87 2.50 2.77
C ARG A 86 -11.37 2.39 2.49
N PHE A 87 -10.90 3.01 1.41
CA PHE A 87 -9.50 3.05 1.03
C PHE A 87 -8.78 4.33 1.52
N ASP A 88 -9.48 5.24 2.20
CA ASP A 88 -8.93 6.52 2.69
C ASP A 88 -7.70 6.31 3.59
N GLY A 89 -6.57 6.80 3.09
CA GLY A 89 -5.26 6.74 3.70
C GLY A 89 -4.44 5.52 3.31
N HIS A 90 -4.84 4.77 2.29
CA HIS A 90 -4.14 3.59 1.83
C HIS A 90 -3.61 3.70 0.40
N LEU A 91 -2.44 3.08 0.21
CA LEU A 91 -1.94 2.69 -1.10
C LEU A 91 -2.81 1.54 -1.62
N THR A 92 -3.36 1.71 -2.81
CA THR A 92 -4.40 0.84 -3.36
C THR A 92 -4.02 0.39 -4.77
N ASP A 93 -4.08 -0.92 -5.00
CA ASP A 93 -4.04 -1.53 -6.32
C ASP A 93 -5.43 -1.47 -6.95
N VAL A 94 -5.52 -0.93 -8.16
CA VAL A 94 -6.72 -0.94 -9.00
C VAL A 94 -6.45 -1.73 -10.26
N PHE A 95 -7.29 -2.72 -10.53
CA PHE A 95 -7.15 -3.62 -11.68
C PHE A 95 -8.51 -4.17 -12.08
N TYR A 96 -8.58 -4.75 -13.27
CA TYR A 96 -9.78 -5.44 -13.72
C TYR A 96 -9.48 -6.90 -14.03
N ALA A 97 -10.50 -7.72 -13.92
CA ALA A 97 -10.46 -9.13 -14.29
C ALA A 97 -11.60 -9.45 -15.25
N HIS A 98 -11.33 -10.33 -16.20
CA HIS A 98 -12.36 -10.91 -17.05
C HIS A 98 -12.42 -12.42 -16.83
N THR A 99 -13.63 -12.93 -16.66
CA THR A 99 -13.92 -14.34 -16.47
C THR A 99 -14.80 -14.82 -17.63
N ARG A 100 -14.27 -15.75 -18.43
CA ARG A 100 -15.08 -16.46 -19.43
C ARG A 100 -16.10 -17.37 -18.73
N PRO A 101 -17.26 -17.66 -19.33
CA PRO A 101 -18.17 -18.68 -18.81
C PRO A 101 -17.45 -20.01 -18.54
N GLY A 102 -17.48 -20.48 -17.28
CA GLY A 102 -16.78 -21.69 -16.85
C GLY A 102 -15.25 -21.61 -16.82
N GLY A 103 -14.67 -20.44 -17.07
CA GLY A 103 -13.23 -20.18 -17.05
C GLY A 103 -12.74 -19.64 -15.70
N ARG A 104 -11.42 -19.48 -15.59
CA ARG A 104 -10.80 -18.75 -14.47
C ARG A 104 -10.69 -17.27 -14.81
N PRO A 105 -10.75 -16.38 -13.80
CA PRO A 105 -10.47 -14.97 -14.00
C PRO A 105 -9.06 -14.75 -14.53
N GLN A 106 -8.92 -13.85 -15.50
CA GLN A 106 -7.64 -13.33 -15.95
C GLN A 106 -7.55 -11.86 -15.56
N GLU A 107 -6.46 -11.46 -14.90
CA GLU A 107 -6.26 -10.09 -14.42
C GLU A 107 -5.49 -9.22 -15.42
N SER A 108 -5.77 -7.92 -15.39
CA SER A 108 -4.96 -6.88 -16.03
C SER A 108 -3.65 -6.60 -15.28
N LEU A 109 -2.84 -5.69 -15.82
CA LEU A 109 -1.87 -4.96 -15.02
C LEU A 109 -2.58 -4.11 -13.95
N ARG A 110 -1.84 -3.73 -12.91
CA ARG A 110 -2.34 -2.97 -11.76
C ARG A 110 -1.95 -1.50 -11.92
N LEU A 111 -2.91 -0.60 -11.73
CA LEU A 111 -2.68 0.79 -11.42
C LEU A 111 -2.47 0.91 -9.91
N GLN A 112 -1.50 1.68 -9.47
CA GLN A 112 -1.26 1.94 -8.05
C GLN A 112 -1.54 3.41 -7.76
N ILE A 113 -2.44 3.66 -6.81
CA ILE A 113 -2.85 5.01 -6.40
C ILE A 113 -2.88 5.12 -4.88
N VAL A 114 -2.80 6.34 -4.40
CA VAL A 114 -3.17 6.70 -3.03
C VAL A 114 -4.61 7.19 -3.04
N VAL A 115 -5.43 6.67 -2.13
CA VAL A 115 -6.77 7.23 -1.88
C VAL A 115 -6.71 8.09 -0.62
N GLY A 116 -7.09 9.36 -0.73
CA GLY A 116 -7.02 10.35 0.34
C GLY A 116 -5.60 10.60 0.84
N GLN A 117 -5.46 11.10 2.07
CA GLN A 117 -4.13 11.36 2.64
C GLN A 117 -3.58 10.09 3.24
N ILE A 118 -2.42 9.58 2.75
CA ILE A 118 -1.77 8.38 3.31
C ILE A 118 -1.78 8.48 4.84
N LYS A 119 -2.60 7.65 5.47
CA LYS A 119 -2.51 7.43 6.90
C LYS A 119 -1.29 6.55 7.05
N ARG A 120 -0.17 7.16 7.44
CA ARG A 120 0.92 6.38 8.03
C ARG A 120 0.33 5.69 9.24
N THR A 121 -0.07 4.43 9.07
CA THR A 121 -0.70 3.63 10.12
C THR A 121 0.23 3.53 11.32
N MET A 122 1.53 3.49 11.08
CA MET A 122 2.55 3.62 12.11
C MET A 122 3.09 5.05 12.18
N PRO A 123 2.98 5.74 13.32
CA PRO A 123 3.62 7.02 13.51
C PRO A 123 5.14 6.89 13.45
N LYS A 124 5.83 7.97 13.08
CA LYS A 124 7.28 7.99 12.97
C LYS A 124 7.95 7.56 14.29
N PRO A 125 8.99 6.71 14.26
CA PRO A 125 9.78 6.43 15.46
C PRO A 125 10.40 7.68 16.08
N ILE A 126 10.56 7.64 17.40
CA ILE A 126 11.20 8.70 18.19
C ILE A 126 12.55 8.18 18.64
N VAL A 127 13.64 8.77 18.14
CA VAL A 127 14.99 8.46 18.60
C VAL A 127 15.26 9.29 19.84
N ASP A 128 15.52 8.64 20.98
CA ASP A 128 15.85 9.33 22.22
C ASP A 128 17.09 10.21 22.04
N LYS A 129 17.10 11.39 22.69
CA LYS A 129 18.17 12.40 22.62
C LYS A 129 18.46 12.99 21.24
N ALA A 130 17.78 12.57 20.18
CA ALA A 130 17.92 13.21 18.88
C ALA A 130 17.24 14.59 18.89
N ILE A 131 17.99 15.64 18.54
CA ILE A 131 17.49 17.02 18.50
C ILE A 131 17.47 17.44 17.03
N SER A 132 16.29 17.86 16.54
CA SER A 132 16.10 18.27 15.14
C SER A 132 16.58 17.22 14.13
N GLY A 133 16.44 15.93 14.46
CA GLY A 133 16.84 14.81 13.61
C GLY A 133 18.33 14.46 13.64
N GLN A 134 19.13 15.11 14.49
CA GLN A 134 20.54 14.79 14.70
C GLN A 134 20.72 14.08 16.04
N LEU A 135 21.46 12.97 16.03
CA LEU A 135 21.87 12.25 17.23
C LEU A 135 23.38 12.41 17.38
N ASN A 136 23.82 12.97 18.50
CA ASN A 136 25.23 13.04 18.84
C ASN A 136 25.67 11.70 19.46
N PRO A 137 26.64 10.97 18.89
CA PRO A 137 27.10 9.69 19.44
C PRO A 137 27.68 9.79 20.87
N ASP A 138 28.14 10.96 21.29
CA ASP A 138 28.64 11.19 22.65
C ASP A 138 27.51 11.19 23.70
N ASP A 139 26.29 11.51 23.29
CA ASP A 139 25.11 11.49 24.16
C ASP A 139 24.54 10.06 24.32
N VAL A 140 25.06 9.11 23.55
CA VAL A 140 24.66 7.69 23.53
C VAL A 140 25.53 6.87 24.49
N GLY A 141 24.87 6.15 25.40
CA GLY A 141 25.50 5.18 26.29
C GLY A 141 25.83 3.88 25.54
N ALA A 142 25.56 2.71 26.14
CA ALA A 142 25.71 1.45 25.42
C ALA A 142 24.73 1.32 24.23
N TYR A 143 23.58 1.97 24.31
CA TYR A 143 22.52 1.93 23.32
C TYR A 143 21.89 3.31 23.10
N ALA A 144 21.43 3.55 21.87
CA ALA A 144 20.45 4.58 21.56
C ALA A 144 19.07 3.94 21.57
N THR A 145 18.17 4.46 22.40
CA THR A 145 16.81 3.93 22.50
C THR A 145 15.92 4.58 21.46
N VAL A 146 15.20 3.77 20.69
CA VAL A 146 14.22 4.23 19.71
C VAL A 146 12.83 3.74 20.11
N PHE A 147 11.88 4.66 20.23
CA PHE A 147 10.49 4.35 20.56
C PHE A 147 9.65 4.22 19.30
N ALA A 148 8.87 3.14 19.20
CA ALA A 148 7.80 3.01 18.23
C ALA A 148 6.46 3.39 18.90
N PRO A 149 5.92 4.60 18.66
CA PRO A 149 4.72 5.10 19.35
C PRO A 149 3.41 4.50 18.79
N PHE A 150 3.48 3.32 18.17
CA PHE A 150 2.32 2.65 17.61
C PHE A 150 1.53 1.94 18.71
N GLY A 151 0.35 2.47 19.04
CA GLY A 151 -0.48 2.01 20.16
C GLY A 151 -1.63 1.08 19.76
N GLU A 152 -1.72 0.66 18.49
CA GLU A 152 -2.77 -0.27 18.02
C GLU A 152 -2.30 -1.74 18.05
N THR A 153 -1.20 -2.02 18.75
CA THR A 153 -0.60 -3.36 18.86
C THR A 153 -1.41 -4.31 19.76
N LEU A 154 -1.31 -5.61 19.49
CA LEU A 154 -1.78 -6.67 20.37
C LEU A 154 -0.60 -7.41 21.00
N ARG A 155 -0.83 -8.01 22.17
CA ARG A 155 0.17 -8.86 22.81
C ARG A 155 0.56 -9.99 21.87
N GLY A 156 1.87 -10.18 21.68
CA GLY A 156 2.44 -11.16 20.78
C GLY A 156 2.76 -10.64 19.38
N ASP A 157 2.34 -9.41 19.05
CA ASP A 157 2.79 -8.75 17.83
C ASP A 157 4.29 -8.47 17.90
N TRP A 158 4.95 -8.52 16.74
CA TRP A 158 6.36 -8.18 16.62
C TRP A 158 6.53 -6.85 15.90
N ILE A 159 7.09 -5.86 16.61
CA ILE A 159 7.51 -4.60 16.02
C ILE A 159 8.99 -4.72 15.66
N ARG A 160 9.34 -4.38 14.42
CA ARG A 160 10.72 -4.40 13.92
C ARG A 160 11.18 -2.97 13.70
N MET A 161 12.20 -2.56 14.43
CA MET A 161 12.85 -1.26 14.22
C MET A 161 14.01 -1.42 13.25
N TYR A 162 13.97 -0.71 12.13
CA TYR A 162 15.07 -0.68 11.18
C TYR A 162 15.94 0.56 11.41
N TRP A 163 17.25 0.36 11.52
CA TRP A 163 18.25 1.42 11.54
C TRP A 163 19.15 1.25 10.32
N LEU A 164 18.92 2.03 9.28
CA LEU A 164 19.58 1.87 7.97
C LEU A 164 20.49 3.06 7.69
N GLY A 165 21.77 2.89 8.01
CA GLY A 165 22.82 3.83 7.63
C GLY A 165 23.77 3.27 6.58
N ARG A 166 24.61 4.15 6.04
CA ARG A 166 25.59 3.79 5.01
C ARG A 166 26.71 2.90 5.56
N GLY A 167 27.23 3.22 6.75
CA GLY A 167 28.36 2.51 7.35
C GLY A 167 27.94 1.28 8.17
N ALA A 168 26.78 1.34 8.82
CA ALA A 168 26.23 0.18 9.52
C ALA A 168 24.69 0.15 9.48
N ARG A 169 24.11 -1.04 9.56
CA ARG A 169 22.66 -1.27 9.53
C ARG A 169 22.26 -2.38 10.50
N THR A 170 21.10 -2.25 11.13
CA THR A 170 20.54 -3.27 12.01
C THR A 170 19.01 -3.31 11.98
N GLU A 171 18.46 -4.42 12.44
CA GLU A 171 17.04 -4.62 12.72
C GLU A 171 16.92 -5.12 14.16
N VAL A 172 16.08 -4.46 14.96
CA VAL A 172 15.84 -4.84 16.35
C VAL A 172 14.37 -5.20 16.53
N PRO A 173 14.00 -6.49 16.49
CA PRO A 173 12.63 -6.93 16.73
C PRO A 173 12.32 -6.96 18.23
N VAL A 174 11.14 -6.46 18.61
CA VAL A 174 10.61 -6.51 19.98
C VAL A 174 9.18 -7.01 19.94
N GLU A 175 8.88 -8.00 20.79
CA GLU A 175 7.53 -8.53 20.96
C GLU A 175 6.73 -7.65 21.93
N VAL A 176 5.49 -7.35 21.56
CA VAL A 176 4.57 -6.55 22.35
C VAL A 176 4.09 -7.36 23.55
N ALA A 177 4.43 -6.88 24.75
CA ALA A 177 4.14 -7.61 25.99
C ALA A 177 2.66 -7.51 26.42
N VAL A 178 1.99 -6.40 26.10
CA VAL A 178 0.60 -6.08 26.51
C VAL A 178 -0.10 -5.37 25.37
N ASN A 179 -1.40 -5.62 25.18
CA ASN A 179 -2.21 -4.94 24.17
C ASN A 179 -2.11 -3.40 24.31
N GLY A 180 -1.90 -2.72 23.20
CA GLY A 180 -1.78 -1.28 23.08
C GLY A 180 -0.46 -0.70 23.57
N ALA A 181 0.53 -1.52 23.92
CA ALA A 181 1.84 -1.04 24.36
C ALA A 181 2.70 -0.59 23.17
N THR A 182 3.33 0.57 23.34
CA THR A 182 4.45 1.01 22.50
C THR A 182 5.70 0.20 22.81
N THR A 183 6.60 0.04 21.84
CA THR A 183 7.87 -0.68 22.03
C THR A 183 9.06 0.28 22.07
N ALA A 184 10.10 -0.12 22.81
CA ALA A 184 11.40 0.52 22.84
C ALA A 184 12.44 -0.45 22.28
N HIS A 185 13.30 0.05 21.39
CA HIS A 185 14.29 -0.74 20.66
C HIS A 185 15.67 -0.18 20.96
N ASP A 186 16.54 -1.00 21.54
CA ASP A 186 17.90 -0.60 21.89
C ASP A 186 18.83 -0.85 20.70
N ILE A 187 19.29 0.25 20.08
CA ILE A 187 20.26 0.23 19.00
C ILE A 187 21.66 0.34 19.61
N GLU A 188 22.48 -0.70 19.47
CA GLU A 188 23.86 -0.69 19.98
C GLU A 188 24.65 0.53 19.48
N LYS A 189 25.46 1.13 20.36
CA LYS A 189 26.30 2.29 20.05
C LYS A 189 27.14 2.09 18.78
N TYR A 190 27.58 0.86 18.52
CA TYR A 190 28.28 0.48 17.30
C TYR A 190 27.57 0.93 16.01
N TYR A 191 26.24 0.81 15.92
CA TYR A 191 25.48 1.23 14.74
C TYR A 191 25.30 2.75 14.66
N VAL A 192 25.43 3.46 15.78
CA VAL A 192 25.43 4.93 15.81
C VAL A 192 26.79 5.46 15.37
N GLU A 193 27.88 5.00 15.98
CA GLU A 193 29.24 5.46 15.69
C GLU A 193 29.69 5.16 14.27
N ASN A 194 29.36 3.98 13.73
CA ASN A 194 29.71 3.64 12.35
C ASN A 194 28.87 4.37 11.29
N ASN A 195 27.90 5.19 11.71
CA ASN A 195 27.19 6.12 10.85
C ASN A 195 27.47 7.58 11.23
N LEU A 196 28.59 7.85 11.92
CA LEU A 196 29.04 9.21 12.19
C LEU A 196 29.15 10.02 10.89
N ASP A 197 28.71 11.28 10.93
CA ASP A 197 28.65 12.21 9.81
C ASP A 197 27.80 11.75 8.60
N GLU A 198 27.01 10.69 8.77
CA GLU A 198 26.14 10.13 7.73
C GLU A 198 24.67 10.22 8.14
N SER A 199 23.78 10.13 7.15
CA SER A 199 22.33 10.02 7.42
C SER A 199 21.92 8.58 7.67
N VAL A 200 21.01 8.40 8.63
CA VAL A 200 20.37 7.11 8.92
C VAL A 200 18.86 7.23 8.69
N THR A 201 18.28 6.22 8.05
CA THR A 201 16.83 6.07 7.95
C THR A 201 16.33 5.15 9.06
N VAL A 202 15.30 5.59 9.80
CA VAL A 202 14.70 4.85 10.93
C VAL A 202 13.19 4.72 10.73
N PHE A 203 12.66 3.50 10.74
CA PHE A 203 11.24 3.17 10.58
C PHE A 203 10.87 1.83 11.22
#